data_AF-A0AAD3HJQ0-F1
#
_entry.id   AF-A0AAD3HJQ0-F1
#
_cell.length_a   1.000
_cell.length_b   1.000
_cell.length_c   1.000
_cell.angle_alpha   90.00
_cell.angle_beta   90.00
_cell.angle_gamma   90.00
#
_symmetry.space_group_name_H-M   'P 1'
#
loop_
_entity.id
_entity.type
_entity.pdbx_description
1 polymer ?
#
loop_
_entity_poly.entity_id
_entity_poly.type
_entity_poly.pdbx_seq_one_letter_code
_entity_poly.pdbx_strand_id
1 'polypeptide(L)'
;TPPLPSQDPSGSSTSPGSVSRLVGAPGADVTRKSRTCKAAAPLAWVPTLAAPRTLAVYFNQTPAAKVGQVGAVALYVLNKGSLDPAITAIDLLLQTASTQQQQWATMYTGGQGQRPQLTCPGLNHFPLSAAALAAVQPQLTSAEVLAAEVVGVRLHVNEDHLTNKADLPHLAAVGLKLLQT
;
A
#
# COMPACT_ATOMS: atom_id res chain seq x y z
N THR A 1 19.53 4.20 -26.15
CA THR A 1 19.10 3.57 -24.89
C THR A 1 17.73 2.97 -25.12
N PRO A 2 17.52 1.65 -24.99
CA PRO A 2 16.17 1.12 -25.05
C PRO A 2 15.37 1.69 -23.86
N PRO A 3 14.08 2.01 -24.03
CA PRO A 3 13.26 2.49 -22.93
C PRO A 3 13.23 1.43 -21.82
N LEU A 4 13.35 1.87 -20.57
CA LEU A 4 13.12 1.02 -19.41
C LEU A 4 11.78 0.28 -19.61
N PRO A 5 11.72 -1.04 -19.38
CA PRO A 5 10.44 -1.73 -19.44
C PRO A 5 9.49 -0.99 -18.49
N SER A 6 8.32 -0.61 -19.00
CA SER A 6 7.21 -0.16 -18.15
C SER A 6 6.82 -1.36 -17.30
N GLN A 7 7.54 -1.57 -16.20
CA GLN A 7 7.08 -2.36 -15.10
C GLN A 7 5.94 -1.55 -14.51
N ASP A 8 4.78 -1.73 -15.12
CA ASP A 8 3.53 -1.58 -14.42
C ASP A 8 3.35 -2.90 -13.64
N PRO A 9 3.88 -3.02 -12.39
CA PRO A 9 3.62 -4.20 -11.56
C PRO A 9 2.13 -4.37 -11.25
N SER A 10 1.32 -3.35 -11.56
CA SER A 10 -0.13 -3.31 -11.37
C SER A 10 -0.89 -3.96 -12.53
N GLY A 11 -0.32 -3.88 -13.74
CA GLY A 11 -0.93 -4.29 -15.00
C GLY A 11 -2.21 -3.51 -15.35
N SER A 12 -2.64 -3.58 -16.62
CA SER A 12 -3.91 -2.98 -17.07
C SER A 12 -5.15 -3.84 -16.78
N SER A 13 -4.98 -4.96 -16.07
CA SER A 13 -6.06 -5.90 -15.79
C SER A 13 -7.16 -5.23 -14.98
N THR A 14 -8.41 -5.50 -15.32
CA THR A 14 -9.60 -5.09 -14.55
C THR A 14 -10.33 -6.28 -13.96
N SER A 15 -9.71 -7.47 -14.00
CA SER A 15 -10.26 -8.69 -13.40
C SER A 15 -10.36 -8.57 -11.88
N PRO A 16 -11.21 -9.37 -11.22
CA PRO A 16 -11.24 -9.40 -9.77
C PRO A 16 -9.85 -9.72 -9.17
N GLY A 17 -9.43 -8.94 -8.17
CA GLY A 17 -8.08 -9.03 -7.59
C GLY A 17 -6.98 -8.30 -8.38
N SER A 18 -7.33 -7.59 -9.46
CA SER A 18 -6.38 -6.69 -10.14
C SER A 18 -6.04 -5.49 -9.25
N VAL A 19 -4.83 -4.96 -9.45
CA VAL A 19 -4.34 -3.80 -8.69
C VAL A 19 -5.17 -2.55 -8.94
N SER A 20 -5.68 -2.38 -10.17
CA SER A 20 -6.60 -1.29 -10.54
C SER A 20 -7.88 -1.24 -9.71
N ARG A 21 -8.30 -2.35 -9.09
CA ARG A 21 -9.48 -2.43 -8.21
C ARG A 21 -9.15 -2.23 -6.72
N LEU A 22 -7.88 -2.10 -6.35
CA LEU A 22 -7.47 -1.90 -4.97
C LEU A 22 -7.59 -0.44 -4.53
N VAL A 23 -7.54 0.52 -5.45
CA VAL A 23 -7.47 1.93 -5.07
C VAL A 23 -8.82 2.42 -4.54
N GLY A 24 -8.82 2.96 -3.32
CA GLY A 24 -9.99 3.58 -2.70
C GLY A 24 -10.65 2.70 -1.63
N ALA A 25 -11.96 2.91 -1.42
CA ALA A 25 -12.73 2.14 -0.45
C ALA A 25 -13.00 0.71 -0.95
N PRO A 26 -13.08 -0.30 -0.07
CA PRO A 26 -13.44 -1.65 -0.47
C PRO A 26 -14.84 -1.67 -1.10
N GLY A 27 -14.97 -2.35 -2.24
CA GLY A 27 -16.25 -2.47 -2.93
C GLY A 27 -17.32 -3.16 -2.06
N ALA A 28 -18.60 -2.87 -2.32
CA ALA A 28 -19.71 -3.43 -1.54
C ALA A 28 -19.72 -4.97 -1.49
N ASP A 29 -19.21 -5.64 -2.53
CA ASP A 29 -19.06 -7.09 -2.55
C ASP A 29 -18.02 -7.60 -1.56
N VAL A 30 -16.91 -6.87 -1.43
CA VAL A 30 -15.84 -7.17 -0.45
C VAL A 30 -16.42 -7.11 0.96
N THR A 31 -17.13 -6.03 1.29
CA THR A 31 -17.67 -5.83 2.64
C THR A 31 -18.84 -6.75 2.96
N ARG A 32 -19.70 -7.08 1.99
CA ARG A 32 -20.83 -7.99 2.20
C ARG A 32 -20.43 -9.47 2.32
N LYS A 33 -19.48 -9.92 1.49
CA LYS A 33 -19.11 -11.34 1.37
C LYS A 33 -18.01 -11.76 2.36
N SER A 34 -17.22 -10.82 2.87
CA SER A 34 -16.09 -11.11 3.75
C SER A 34 -16.45 -10.93 5.22
N ARG A 35 -17.16 -11.92 5.77
CA ARG A 35 -17.51 -11.97 7.21
C ARG A 35 -16.48 -12.68 8.07
N THR A 36 -15.60 -13.47 7.46
CA THR A 36 -14.57 -14.25 8.15
C THR A 36 -13.21 -14.04 7.51
N CYS A 37 -12.14 -14.16 8.31
CA CYS A 37 -10.78 -14.05 7.82
C CYS A 37 -10.42 -15.34 7.09
N LYS A 38 -10.42 -15.32 5.76
CA LYS A 38 -10.14 -16.50 4.94
C LYS A 38 -9.64 -16.11 3.57
N ALA A 39 -8.97 -17.04 2.91
CA ALA A 39 -8.55 -16.89 1.52
C ALA A 39 -9.75 -16.51 0.63
N ALA A 40 -9.64 -15.37 -0.04
CA ALA A 40 -10.67 -14.77 -0.89
C ALA A 40 -10.05 -14.21 -2.18
N ALA A 41 -9.28 -15.03 -2.90
CA ALA A 41 -8.57 -14.61 -4.12
C ALA A 41 -9.47 -13.93 -5.18
N PRO A 42 -10.75 -14.31 -5.38
CA PRO A 42 -11.62 -13.60 -6.32
C PRO A 42 -12.00 -12.17 -5.91
N LEU A 43 -11.71 -11.73 -4.68
CA LEU A 43 -12.09 -10.42 -4.15
C LEU A 43 -10.89 -9.56 -3.74
N ALA A 44 -9.68 -10.06 -3.95
CA ALA A 44 -8.47 -9.46 -3.43
C ALA A 44 -7.29 -9.72 -4.33
N TRP A 45 -6.35 -8.78 -4.32
CA TRP A 45 -5.03 -9.01 -4.83
C TRP A 45 -4.27 -9.98 -3.93
N VAL A 46 -3.61 -10.94 -4.57
CA VAL A 46 -2.72 -11.93 -3.96
C VAL A 46 -1.44 -11.93 -4.79
N PRO A 47 -0.25 -11.85 -4.16
CA PRO A 47 1.01 -11.92 -4.89
C PRO A 47 1.07 -13.16 -5.79
N THR A 48 1.43 -12.96 -7.05
CA THR A 48 1.54 -14.04 -8.04
C THR A 48 2.96 -14.58 -8.16
N LEU A 49 3.96 -13.72 -7.91
CA LEU A 49 5.38 -14.05 -7.96
C LEU A 49 5.87 -14.59 -6.61
N ALA A 50 6.89 -15.45 -6.66
CA ALA A 50 7.57 -15.92 -5.46
C ALA A 50 8.41 -14.80 -4.80
N ALA A 51 9.14 -14.04 -5.61
CA ALA A 51 9.84 -12.80 -5.28
C ALA A 51 10.14 -11.99 -6.57
N PRO A 52 10.16 -10.64 -6.54
CA PRO A 52 9.70 -9.81 -5.42
C PRO A 52 8.17 -9.80 -5.29
N ARG A 53 7.66 -9.73 -4.06
CA ARG A 53 6.21 -9.63 -3.79
C ARG A 53 5.83 -8.19 -3.51
N THR A 54 5.79 -7.38 -4.57
CA THR A 54 5.47 -5.95 -4.47
C THR A 54 4.19 -5.59 -5.20
N LEU A 55 3.54 -4.55 -4.68
CA LEU A 55 2.32 -3.99 -5.23
C LEU A 55 2.46 -2.48 -5.24
N ALA A 56 2.30 -1.82 -6.38
CA ALA A 56 2.21 -0.37 -6.47
C ALA A 56 0.81 0.05 -6.87
N VAL A 57 0.25 1.03 -6.15
CA VAL A 57 -1.01 1.70 -6.50
C VAL A 57 -0.75 3.19 -6.67
N TYR A 58 -1.45 3.81 -7.62
CA TYR A 58 -1.36 5.24 -7.89
C TYR A 58 -2.70 5.90 -7.60
N PHE A 59 -2.66 7.09 -6.99
CA PHE A 59 -3.86 7.84 -6.65
C PHE A 59 -4.12 8.89 -7.73
N ASN A 60 -5.24 8.77 -8.42
CA ASN A 60 -5.72 9.78 -9.36
C ASN A 60 -6.79 10.65 -8.69
N GLN A 61 -6.40 11.44 -7.69
CA GLN A 61 -7.29 12.30 -6.90
C GLN A 61 -7.02 13.77 -7.22
N THR A 62 -8.08 14.58 -7.31
CA THR A 62 -8.00 16.02 -7.54
C THR A 62 -8.87 16.75 -6.51
N PRO A 63 -8.28 17.60 -5.65
CA PRO A 63 -6.84 17.89 -5.52
C PRO A 63 -6.03 16.67 -5.01
N ALA A 64 -4.74 16.64 -5.33
CA ALA A 64 -3.82 15.62 -4.78
C ALA A 64 -3.68 15.80 -3.26
N ALA A 65 -3.73 14.71 -2.50
CA ALA A 65 -3.50 14.77 -1.05
C ALA A 65 -2.03 15.07 -0.77
N LYS A 66 -1.77 16.03 0.12
CA LYS A 66 -0.42 16.34 0.58
C LYS A 66 -0.06 15.49 1.79
N VAL A 67 1.24 15.22 2.01
CA VAL A 67 1.71 14.47 3.18
C VAL A 67 1.17 15.06 4.49
N GLY A 68 1.15 16.39 4.62
CA GLY A 68 0.62 17.06 5.81
C GLY A 68 -0.89 16.89 6.05
N GLN A 69 -1.63 16.35 5.08
CA GLN A 69 -3.06 16.07 5.17
C GLN A 69 -3.35 14.57 5.39
N VAL A 70 -2.35 13.70 5.27
CA VAL A 70 -2.52 12.25 5.37
C VAL A 70 -2.19 11.78 6.79
N GLY A 71 -3.16 11.18 7.46
CA GLY A 71 -2.97 10.59 8.79
C GLY A 71 -2.49 9.13 8.76
N ALA A 72 -2.87 8.36 7.73
CA ALA A 72 -2.47 6.97 7.59
C ALA A 72 -2.63 6.45 6.16
N VAL A 73 -1.87 5.40 5.82
CA VAL A 73 -2.23 4.48 4.72
C VAL A 73 -3.18 3.42 5.27
N ALA A 74 -4.28 3.19 4.59
CA ALA A 74 -5.32 2.26 4.99
C ALA A 74 -5.33 1.04 4.06
N LEU A 75 -5.25 -0.16 4.63
CA LEU A 75 -5.30 -1.43 3.91
C LEU A 75 -6.52 -2.25 4.35
N TYR A 76 -7.35 -2.69 3.41
CA TYR A 76 -8.43 -3.64 3.72
C TYR A 76 -7.95 -5.07 3.46
N VAL A 77 -7.87 -5.86 4.52
CA VAL A 77 -7.31 -7.22 4.49
C VAL A 77 -8.45 -8.23 4.60
N LEU A 78 -8.48 -9.21 3.69
CA LEU A 78 -9.45 -10.32 3.70
C LEU A 78 -8.89 -11.62 4.27
N ASN A 79 -7.58 -11.78 4.12
CA ASN A 79 -6.80 -12.89 4.65
C ASN A 79 -5.46 -12.32 5.09
N LYS A 80 -5.03 -12.61 6.33
CA LYS A 80 -3.71 -12.19 6.81
C LYS A 80 -2.57 -13.12 6.35
N GLY A 81 -2.91 -14.35 5.96
CA GLY A 81 -1.91 -15.39 5.64
C GLY A 81 -1.23 -15.95 6.89
N SER A 82 -0.11 -16.65 6.69
CA SER A 82 0.74 -17.20 7.75
C SER A 82 2.05 -16.42 7.94
N LEU A 83 2.38 -15.53 7.00
CA LEU A 83 3.58 -14.72 7.05
C LEU A 83 3.56 -13.75 8.24
N ASP A 84 4.66 -13.74 8.99
CA ASP A 84 5.00 -12.68 9.93
C ASP A 84 6.41 -12.18 9.57
N PRO A 85 6.64 -10.89 9.30
CA PRO A 85 5.64 -9.91 9.00
C PRO A 85 5.00 -10.07 7.58
N ALA A 86 3.72 -10.45 7.40
CA ALA A 86 2.94 -10.29 6.15
C ALA A 86 3.28 -9.08 5.22
N ILE A 87 3.07 -7.83 5.63
CA ILE A 87 3.64 -6.61 5.01
C ILE A 87 4.97 -6.23 5.68
N THR A 88 6.06 -6.17 4.91
CA THR A 88 7.42 -5.82 5.36
C THR A 88 7.74 -4.35 5.23
N ALA A 89 7.15 -3.64 4.26
CA ALA A 89 7.30 -2.20 4.11
C ALA A 89 6.12 -1.56 3.39
N ILE A 90 5.93 -0.26 3.64
CA ILE A 90 5.03 0.61 2.87
C ILE A 90 5.83 1.84 2.48
N ASP A 91 5.93 2.11 1.18
CA ASP A 91 6.52 3.32 0.64
C ASP A 91 5.42 4.24 0.08
N LEU A 92 5.61 5.54 0.25
CA LEU A 92 4.84 6.57 -0.43
C LEU A 92 5.59 7.05 -1.67
N LEU A 93 4.89 7.21 -2.78
CA LEU A 93 5.40 7.97 -3.92
C LEU A 93 5.05 9.43 -3.71
N LEU A 94 6.08 10.23 -3.50
CA LEU A 94 5.98 11.66 -3.25
C LEU A 94 6.35 12.43 -4.51
N GLN A 95 5.57 13.46 -4.84
CA GLN A 95 5.89 14.44 -5.88
C GLN A 95 6.06 15.80 -5.22
N THR A 96 7.26 16.38 -5.33
CA THR A 96 7.55 17.69 -4.76
C THR A 96 7.27 18.80 -5.78
N ALA A 97 6.76 19.93 -5.31
CA ALA A 97 6.43 21.05 -6.18
C ALA A 97 7.66 21.66 -6.87
N SER A 98 8.81 21.66 -6.20
CA SER A 98 10.05 22.31 -6.62
C SER A 98 10.72 21.62 -7.81
N THR A 99 10.72 20.29 -7.86
CA THR A 99 11.38 19.53 -8.92
C THR A 99 10.42 18.78 -9.83
N GLN A 100 9.14 18.65 -9.43
CA GLN A 100 8.16 17.77 -10.08
C GLN A 100 8.65 16.31 -10.21
N GLN A 101 9.69 15.93 -9.46
CA GLN A 101 10.23 14.59 -9.47
C GLN A 101 9.48 13.72 -8.48
N GLN A 102 9.25 12.47 -8.90
CA GLN A 102 8.64 11.45 -8.06
C GLN A 102 9.73 10.66 -7.35
N GLN A 103 9.57 10.49 -6.03
CA GLN A 103 10.50 9.73 -5.20
C GLN A 103 9.76 8.82 -4.23
N TRP A 104 10.28 7.61 -4.05
CA TRP A 104 9.75 6.65 -3.07
C TRP A 104 10.36 6.94 -1.69
N ALA A 105 9.51 7.05 -0.69
CA ALA A 105 9.90 7.27 0.70
C ALA A 105 9.22 6.22 1.59
N THR A 106 10.03 5.42 2.30
CA THR A 106 9.52 4.40 3.22
C THR A 106 8.88 5.05 4.42
N MET A 107 7.58 4.82 4.61
CA MET A 107 6.83 5.33 5.75
C MET A 107 6.65 4.31 6.88
N TYR A 108 6.77 3.02 6.55
CA TYR A 108 6.60 1.91 7.49
C TYR A 108 7.54 0.77 7.14
N THR A 109 8.12 0.18 8.19
CA THR A 109 8.90 -1.06 8.12
C THR A 109 8.30 -2.03 9.14
N GLY A 110 7.96 -3.24 8.69
CA GLY A 110 7.45 -4.32 9.53
C GLY A 110 8.58 -5.16 10.10
N GLY A 111 8.69 -5.25 11.42
CA GLY A 111 9.55 -6.21 12.12
C GLY A 111 8.78 -7.45 12.57
N GLN A 112 9.48 -8.58 12.71
CA GLN A 112 8.96 -9.78 13.36
C GLN A 112 8.42 -9.44 14.75
N GLY A 113 7.18 -9.83 15.07
CA GLY A 113 6.56 -9.56 16.37
C GLY A 113 6.34 -8.07 16.73
N GLN A 114 6.69 -7.11 15.86
CA GLN A 114 6.66 -5.66 16.14
C GLN A 114 5.42 -4.94 15.59
N ARG A 115 4.31 -5.64 15.37
CA ARG A 115 3.29 -5.21 14.39
C ARG A 115 1.97 -4.81 15.02
N PRO A 116 1.18 -3.93 14.36
CA PRO A 116 -0.25 -3.92 14.56
C PRO A 116 -0.81 -5.28 14.13
N GLN A 117 -1.46 -5.99 15.05
CA GLN A 117 -2.18 -7.21 14.74
C GLN A 117 -3.19 -6.90 13.62
N LEU A 118 -2.98 -7.44 12.42
CA LEU A 118 -3.85 -7.16 11.29
C LEU A 118 -5.28 -7.60 11.63
N THR A 119 -6.21 -6.65 11.67
CA THR A 119 -7.64 -6.92 11.74
C THR A 119 -8.05 -7.58 10.44
N CYS A 120 -8.72 -8.73 10.53
CA CYS A 120 -9.08 -9.54 9.38
C CYS A 120 -10.41 -10.26 9.62
N PRO A 121 -11.40 -10.19 8.71
CA PRO A 121 -11.42 -9.26 7.59
C PRO A 121 -11.60 -7.82 8.14
N GLY A 122 -10.89 -6.83 7.60
CA GLY A 122 -11.05 -5.47 8.10
C GLY A 122 -10.03 -4.45 7.61
N LEU A 123 -10.28 -3.20 8.01
CA LEU A 123 -9.46 -2.04 7.69
C LEU A 123 -8.33 -1.88 8.70
N ASN A 124 -7.11 -1.79 8.21
CA ASN A 124 -5.89 -1.61 8.98
C ASN A 124 -5.28 -0.26 8.64
N HIS A 125 -4.94 0.52 9.64
CA HIS A 125 -4.36 1.85 9.46
C HIS A 125 -2.89 1.81 9.85
N PHE A 126 -2.03 2.26 8.93
CA PHE A 126 -0.60 2.44 9.13
C PHE A 126 -0.36 3.94 9.29
N PRO A 127 -0.19 4.45 10.54
CA PRO A 127 -0.05 5.87 10.79
C PRO A 127 1.12 6.47 10.02
N LEU A 128 0.90 7.61 9.39
CA LEU A 128 1.95 8.37 8.73
C LEU A 128 2.50 9.40 9.70
N SER A 129 3.80 9.33 9.98
CA SER A 129 4.51 10.39 10.69
C SER A 129 5.29 11.23 9.69
N ALA A 130 4.83 12.46 9.42
CA ALA A 130 5.53 13.38 8.53
C ALA A 130 6.97 13.68 9.02
N ALA A 131 7.18 13.72 10.34
CA ALA A 131 8.50 13.90 10.92
C ALA A 131 9.41 12.69 10.66
N ALA A 132 8.89 11.46 10.81
CA ALA A 132 9.66 10.25 10.48
C ALA A 132 9.96 10.16 8.99
N LEU A 133 9.00 10.55 8.14
CA LEU A 133 9.18 10.60 6.69
C LEU A 133 10.24 11.63 6.28
N ALA A 134 10.26 12.80 6.92
CA ALA A 134 11.30 13.81 6.68
C ALA A 134 12.69 13.35 7.12
N ALA A 135 12.79 12.61 8.23
CA ALA A 135 14.07 12.08 8.70
C ALA A 135 14.72 11.08 7.72
N VAL A 136 13.92 10.38 6.90
CA VAL A 136 14.41 9.45 5.87
C VAL A 136 14.53 10.10 4.48
N GLN A 137 14.32 11.41 4.38
CA GLN A 137 14.43 12.20 3.14
C GLN A 137 15.36 13.42 3.38
N PRO A 138 16.66 13.20 3.64
CA PRO A 138 17.60 14.25 4.05
C PRO A 138 17.77 15.39 3.02
N GLN A 139 17.37 15.15 1.78
CA GLN A 139 17.39 16.11 0.69
C GLN A 139 16.20 17.08 0.69
N LEU A 140 15.19 16.85 1.55
CA LEU A 140 13.99 17.70 1.65
C LEU A 140 13.89 18.33 3.04
N THR A 141 13.45 19.58 3.10
CA THR A 141 13.05 20.21 4.35
C THR A 141 11.71 19.64 4.84
N SER A 142 11.43 19.74 6.14
CA SER A 142 10.14 19.32 6.70
C SER A 142 8.94 20.02 6.03
N ALA A 143 9.10 21.28 5.63
CA ALA A 143 8.07 22.03 4.93
C ALA A 143 7.81 21.46 3.52
N GLU A 144 8.87 21.11 2.80
CA GLU A 144 8.75 20.46 1.48
C GLU A 144 8.12 19.07 1.59
N VAL A 145 8.47 18.30 2.61
CA VAL A 145 7.85 16.99 2.87
C VAL A 145 6.36 17.15 3.13
N LEU A 146 5.95 18.08 4.01
CA LEU A 146 4.53 18.33 4.30
C LEU A 146 3.74 18.80 3.08
N ALA A 147 4.38 19.58 2.19
CA ALA A 147 3.78 20.11 0.98
C ALA A 147 3.78 19.13 -0.20
N ALA A 148 4.60 18.06 -0.15
CA ALA A 148 4.70 17.07 -1.20
C ALA A 148 3.36 16.34 -1.40
N GLU A 149 3.03 16.08 -2.65
CA GLU A 149 1.83 15.35 -3.03
C GLU A 149 2.08 13.84 -2.93
N VAL A 150 1.14 13.12 -2.34
CA VAL A 150 1.15 11.66 -2.28
C VAL A 150 0.42 11.13 -3.52
N VAL A 151 1.21 10.69 -4.50
CA VAL A 151 0.69 10.24 -5.81
C VAL A 151 0.57 8.71 -5.91
N GLY A 152 1.11 7.97 -4.93
CA GLY A 152 0.99 6.52 -4.90
C GLY A 152 1.51 5.87 -3.63
N VAL A 153 1.27 4.57 -3.50
CA VAL A 153 1.75 3.70 -2.41
C VAL A 153 2.35 2.44 -3.01
N ARG A 154 3.44 1.96 -2.42
CA ARG A 154 4.01 0.65 -2.72
C ARG A 154 4.02 -0.20 -1.46
N LEU A 155 3.47 -1.40 -1.55
CA LEU A 155 3.46 -2.38 -0.49
C LEU A 155 4.47 -3.47 -0.82
N HIS A 156 5.23 -3.87 0.19
CA HIS A 156 6.14 -5.00 0.14
C HIS A 156 5.58 -6.10 1.03
N VAL A 157 5.40 -7.28 0.47
CA VAL A 157 4.96 -8.49 1.18
C VAL A 157 6.19 -9.33 1.50
N ASN A 158 6.19 -10.00 2.66
CA ASN A 158 7.26 -10.91 3.04
C ASN A 158 7.47 -12.00 1.97
N GLU A 159 8.74 -12.24 1.65
CA GLU A 159 9.22 -13.12 0.59
C GLU A 159 9.49 -14.55 1.06
N ASP A 160 9.27 -14.85 2.34
CA ASP A 160 9.41 -16.21 2.89
C ASP A 160 8.69 -17.22 2.01
N HIS A 161 9.32 -18.38 1.87
CA HIS A 161 8.83 -19.43 1.00
C HIS A 161 7.49 -19.98 1.50
N LEU A 162 6.52 -20.07 0.60
CA LEU A 162 5.20 -20.62 0.87
C LEU A 162 4.85 -21.67 -0.18
N THR A 163 4.19 -22.73 0.28
CA THR A 163 3.70 -23.80 -0.59
C THR A 163 2.25 -23.55 -1.03
N ASN A 164 1.49 -22.73 -0.30
CA ASN A 164 0.09 -22.45 -0.57
C ASN A 164 -0.16 -20.93 -0.72
N LYS A 165 -0.88 -20.54 -1.77
CA LYS A 165 -1.30 -19.14 -1.98
C LYS A 165 -2.24 -18.63 -0.89
N ALA A 166 -2.99 -19.52 -0.22
CA ALA A 166 -3.83 -19.16 0.93
C ALA A 166 -3.02 -18.66 2.14
N ASP A 167 -1.71 -18.87 2.15
CA ASP A 167 -0.81 -18.40 3.21
C ASP A 167 -0.27 -16.99 2.94
N LEU A 168 -0.56 -16.41 1.77
CA LEU A 168 -0.26 -15.02 1.44
C LEU A 168 -1.35 -14.09 1.99
N PRO A 169 -1.04 -12.79 2.22
CA PRO A 169 -2.06 -11.80 2.50
C PRO A 169 -2.96 -11.56 1.27
N HIS A 170 -4.26 -11.39 1.50
CA HIS A 170 -5.23 -11.02 0.48
C HIS A 170 -5.70 -9.59 0.74
N LEU A 171 -5.31 -8.67 -0.14
CA LEU A 171 -5.61 -7.25 -0.02
C LEU A 171 -6.77 -6.89 -0.94
N ALA A 172 -7.84 -6.29 -0.40
CA ALA A 172 -8.99 -5.90 -1.22
C ALA A 172 -9.06 -4.39 -1.48
N ALA A 173 -8.37 -3.58 -0.68
CA ALA A 173 -8.30 -2.14 -0.89
C ALA A 173 -7.06 -1.51 -0.27
N VAL A 174 -6.62 -0.40 -0.86
CA VAL A 174 -5.53 0.49 -0.43
C VAL A 174 -5.99 1.92 -0.63
N GLY A 175 -5.86 2.75 0.39
CA GLY A 175 -6.23 4.16 0.33
C GLY A 175 -5.47 5.01 1.33
N LEU A 176 -5.73 6.32 1.27
CA LEU A 176 -5.24 7.29 2.23
C LEU A 176 -6.37 7.66 3.20
N LYS A 177 -6.07 7.66 4.49
CA LYS A 177 -6.93 8.29 5.50
C LYS A 177 -6.44 9.72 5.70
N LEU A 178 -7.28 10.68 5.36
CA LEU A 178 -6.99 12.09 5.57
C LEU A 178 -7.24 12.48 7.03
N LEU A 179 -6.46 13.45 7.52
CA LEU A 179 -6.74 14.12 8.78
C LEU A 179 -8.05 14.91 8.63
N GLN A 180 -8.94 14.80 9.62
CA GLN A 180 -10.11 15.67 9.70
C GLN A 180 -9.62 17.05 10.13
N THR A 181 -9.58 17.99 9.19
CA THR A 181 -9.30 19.41 9.43
C THR A 181 -10.58 20.15 9.74
#